data_AF-A0A9W8ZQ11-F1
#
_entry.id   AF-A0A9W8ZQ11-F1
#
_cell.length_a   1.000
_cell.length_b   1.000
_cell.length_c   1.000
_cell.angle_alpha   90.00
_cell.angle_beta   90.00
_cell.angle_gamma   90.00
#
_symmetry.space_group_name_H-M   'P 1'
#
loop_
_entity.id
_entity.type
_entity.pdbx_description
1 polymer ?
#
loop_
_entity_poly.entity_id
_entity_poly.type
_entity_poly.pdbx_seq_one_letter_code
_entity_poly.pdbx_strand_id
1 'polypeptide(L)'
;MGISPDTILHSPWTDRAITNLYYRDSYTAASKKAPKRKYKPVDRKVRPVPTYFPDPRAQEFKEIPAAVPLKLPVRPVDYHNLDFSGRVTLERLEDMLRKIPLGTLTEDETNLIAFIVVNRGKAFAWNWAEKGFFSRDYYPDYEIPTIEHIPWQSRPIPIPKAILGDVISVIKDNEEAGRFE
;
A
#
# COMPACT_ATOMS: atom_id res chain seq x y z
N MET A 1 26.42 22.44 17.34
CA MET A 1 25.45 23.52 17.59
C MET A 1 24.06 22.93 17.42
N GLY A 2 23.48 22.43 18.51
CA GLY A 2 22.20 21.72 18.49
C GLY A 2 21.04 22.72 18.50
N ILE A 3 20.12 22.57 17.56
CA ILE A 3 18.87 23.34 17.55
C ILE A 3 17.93 22.69 18.58
N SER A 4 17.48 23.49 19.55
CA SER A 4 16.50 23.09 20.55
C SER A 4 15.19 22.67 19.86
N PRO A 5 14.56 21.54 20.24
CA PRO A 5 13.35 21.02 19.60
C PRO A 5 12.14 21.97 19.65
N ASP A 6 12.21 23.07 20.39
CA ASP A 6 11.15 24.07 20.53
C ASP A 6 11.31 25.32 19.64
N THR A 7 12.30 25.35 18.74
CA THR A 7 12.52 26.52 17.87
C THR A 7 11.56 26.47 16.67
N ILE A 8 10.38 27.07 16.81
CA ILE A 8 9.45 27.25 15.69
C ILE A 8 10.11 28.19 14.66
N LEU A 9 10.38 27.67 13.45
CA LEU A 9 10.86 28.49 12.35
C LEU A 9 9.77 29.49 11.95
N HIS A 10 10.00 30.76 12.24
CA HIS A 10 9.11 31.85 11.84
C HIS A 10 9.27 32.14 10.35
N SER A 11 8.19 31.91 9.62
CA SER A 11 8.03 32.18 8.21
C SER A 11 6.64 32.79 8.03
N PRO A 12 6.39 33.55 6.96
CA PRO A 12 5.06 34.07 6.65
C PRO A 12 3.97 32.97 6.63
N TRP A 13 4.36 31.72 6.40
CA TRP A 13 3.47 30.56 6.45
C TRP A 13 3.23 30.03 7.88
N THR A 14 4.26 29.86 8.70
CA THR A 14 4.13 29.43 10.11
C THR A 14 3.40 30.48 10.95
N ASP A 15 3.68 31.76 10.75
CA ASP A 15 2.99 32.84 11.45
C ASP A 15 1.50 32.87 11.08
N ARG A 16 1.14 32.61 9.82
CA ARG A 16 -0.25 32.52 9.35
C ARG A 16 -0.98 31.28 9.87
N ALA A 17 -0.27 30.16 10.03
CA ALA A 17 -0.83 28.93 10.59
C ALA A 17 -1.09 29.06 12.10
N ILE A 18 -0.23 29.75 12.84
CA ILE A 18 -0.38 29.97 14.28
C ILE A 18 -1.46 31.03 14.57
N THR A 19 -1.55 32.07 13.74
CA THR A 19 -2.52 33.18 13.91
C THR A 19 -3.95 32.84 13.46
N ASN A 20 -4.16 31.83 12.60
CA ASN A 20 -5.49 31.34 12.21
C ASN A 20 -6.16 30.50 13.32
N LEU A 21 -6.29 31.08 14.51
CA LEU A 21 -7.09 30.58 15.62
C LEU A 21 -8.60 30.71 15.38
N TYR A 22 -9.03 31.03 14.15
CA TYR A 22 -10.44 31.13 13.76
C TYR A 22 -11.20 29.78 13.89
N TYR A 23 -10.49 28.69 14.20
CA TYR A 23 -11.04 27.38 14.50
C TYR A 23 -10.68 26.88 15.93
N ARG A 24 -10.37 27.79 16.87
CA ARG A 24 -10.04 27.43 18.26
C ARG A 24 -11.26 27.40 19.20
N ASP A 25 -12.41 27.95 18.80
CA ASP A 25 -13.55 28.18 19.70
C ASP A 25 -14.69 27.12 19.64
N SER A 26 -14.55 26.04 18.87
CA SER A 26 -15.67 25.11 18.66
C SER A 26 -15.84 24.02 19.74
N TYR A 27 -14.97 23.95 20.76
CA TYR A 27 -14.99 22.84 21.73
C TYR A 27 -15.38 23.22 23.17
N THR A 28 -15.56 24.51 23.49
CA THR A 28 -16.01 24.98 24.81
C THR A 28 -17.24 25.88 24.78
N ALA A 29 -17.83 26.12 23.60
CA ALA A 29 -19.14 26.76 23.50
C ALA A 29 -20.22 25.69 23.35
N ALA A 30 -21.25 25.75 24.19
CA ALA A 30 -22.50 25.01 24.03
C ALA A 30 -22.85 24.87 22.54
N SER A 31 -23.12 23.64 22.08
CA SER A 31 -23.40 23.28 20.69
C SER A 31 -24.33 24.29 20.03
N LYS A 32 -23.74 25.31 19.39
CA LYS A 32 -24.47 26.24 18.54
C LYS A 32 -24.88 25.38 17.36
N LYS A 33 -26.17 25.06 17.25
CA LYS A 33 -26.78 24.37 16.09
C LYS A 33 -26.04 24.85 14.84
N ALA A 34 -25.32 23.93 14.19
CA ALA A 34 -24.50 24.27 13.04
C ALA A 34 -25.38 25.09 12.08
N PRO A 35 -24.94 26.28 11.63
CA PRO A 35 -25.71 27.03 10.66
C PRO A 35 -25.95 26.08 9.48
N LYS A 36 -27.21 25.94 9.05
CA LYS A 36 -27.57 25.16 7.85
C LYS A 36 -26.58 25.59 6.76
N ARG A 37 -25.61 24.73 6.43
CA ARG A 37 -24.56 25.06 5.46
C ARG A 37 -25.30 25.29 4.15
N LYS A 38 -25.44 26.56 3.73
CA LYS A 38 -25.91 26.89 2.39
C LYS A 38 -24.98 26.17 1.43
N TYR A 39 -25.55 25.41 0.50
CA TYR A 39 -24.81 24.72 -0.54
C TYR A 39 -23.82 25.71 -1.19
N LYS A 40 -22.57 25.29 -1.40
CA LYS A 40 -21.54 26.18 -1.96
C LYS A 40 -22.05 26.64 -3.35
N PRO A 41 -22.27 27.95 -3.56
CA PRO A 41 -22.85 28.42 -4.81
C PRO A 41 -21.88 28.11 -5.96
N VAL A 42 -22.43 27.91 -7.16
CA VAL A 42 -21.70 27.35 -8.32
C VAL A 42 -20.47 28.17 -8.67
N ASP A 43 -20.55 29.50 -8.55
CA ASP A 43 -19.48 30.48 -8.77
C ASP A 43 -18.29 30.31 -7.80
N ARG A 44 -18.53 29.84 -6.57
CA ARG A 44 -17.49 29.61 -5.55
C ARG A 44 -16.93 28.19 -5.57
N LYS A 45 -17.45 27.32 -6.44
CA LYS A 45 -17.00 25.93 -6.54
C LYS A 45 -15.74 25.88 -7.40
N VAL A 46 -14.58 25.71 -6.76
CA VAL A 46 -13.34 25.35 -7.45
C VAL A 46 -13.52 23.95 -8.01
N ARG A 47 -13.39 23.82 -9.33
CA ARG A 47 -13.39 22.53 -10.01
C ARG A 47 -11.94 22.17 -10.32
N PRO A 48 -11.54 20.89 -10.19
CA PRO A 48 -10.26 20.46 -10.72
C PRO A 48 -10.21 20.79 -12.21
N VAL A 49 -9.11 21.40 -12.64
CA VAL A 49 -8.89 21.71 -14.06
C VAL A 49 -8.51 20.38 -14.73
N PRO A 50 -9.25 19.93 -15.75
CA PRO A 50 -8.81 18.80 -16.55
C PRO A 50 -7.59 19.24 -17.35
N THR A 51 -6.40 18.92 -16.85
CA THR A 51 -5.11 19.22 -17.47
C THR A 51 -4.48 17.93 -17.97
N TYR A 52 -3.70 18.01 -19.05
CA TYR A 52 -2.93 16.89 -19.58
C TYR A 52 -1.71 16.58 -18.71
N PHE A 53 -1.27 15.33 -18.68
CA PHE A 53 -0.04 14.96 -17.98
C PHE A 53 1.15 15.64 -18.69
N PRO A 54 1.96 16.46 -17.99
CA PRO A 54 2.94 17.33 -18.63
C PRO A 54 4.04 16.57 -19.38
N ASP A 55 4.45 15.38 -18.89
CA ASP A 55 5.40 14.50 -19.60
C ASP A 55 4.92 13.04 -19.66
N PRO A 56 4.07 12.66 -20.63
CA PRO A 56 3.52 11.30 -20.71
C PRO A 56 4.59 10.20 -20.79
N ARG A 57 5.80 10.55 -21.26
CA ARG A 57 6.90 9.60 -21.41
C ARG A 57 7.54 9.20 -20.08
N ALA A 58 7.46 10.06 -19.08
CA ALA A 58 7.95 9.77 -17.73
C ALA A 58 7.25 8.53 -17.13
N GLN A 59 6.03 8.22 -17.59
CA GLN A 59 5.22 7.09 -17.11
C GLN A 59 5.09 5.95 -18.14
N GLU A 60 6.00 5.86 -19.11
CA GLU A 60 5.97 4.73 -20.05
C GLU A 60 6.45 3.43 -19.38
N PHE A 61 5.62 2.39 -19.46
CA PHE A 61 5.98 1.06 -18.99
C PHE A 61 6.86 0.36 -20.03
N LYS A 62 7.93 -0.30 -19.58
CA LYS A 62 8.74 -1.13 -20.46
C LYS A 62 8.12 -2.51 -20.62
N GLU A 63 8.31 -3.09 -21.79
CA GLU A 63 7.86 -4.45 -22.06
C GLU A 63 8.56 -5.45 -21.14
N ILE A 64 7.77 -6.32 -20.53
CA ILE A 64 8.28 -7.41 -19.71
C ILE A 64 8.65 -8.57 -20.65
N PRO A 65 9.87 -9.12 -20.56
CA PRO A 65 10.26 -10.24 -21.39
C PRO A 65 9.37 -11.44 -21.12
N ALA A 66 9.05 -12.19 -22.18
CA ALA A 66 8.26 -13.41 -22.05
C ALA A 66 8.95 -14.41 -21.10
N ALA A 67 8.17 -14.96 -20.17
CA ALA A 67 8.70 -15.94 -19.23
C ALA A 67 9.07 -17.24 -19.96
N VAL A 68 10.22 -17.81 -19.61
CA VAL A 68 10.61 -19.14 -20.10
C VAL A 68 9.65 -20.18 -19.49
N PRO A 69 8.93 -20.97 -20.32
CA PRO A 69 7.98 -21.95 -19.82
C PRO A 69 8.69 -23.05 -19.02
N LEU A 70 8.04 -23.53 -17.95
CA LEU A 70 8.56 -24.64 -17.17
C LEU A 70 8.34 -25.95 -17.95
N LYS A 71 9.38 -26.79 -18.04
CA LYS A 71 9.23 -28.14 -18.60
C LYS A 71 8.53 -29.03 -17.57
N LEU A 72 7.33 -29.48 -17.90
CA LEU A 72 6.52 -30.32 -17.00
C LEU A 72 6.95 -31.79 -17.07
N PRO A 73 7.03 -32.50 -15.93
CA PRO A 73 7.28 -33.93 -15.93
C PRO A 73 6.04 -34.67 -16.46
N VAL A 74 6.26 -35.66 -17.33
CA VAL A 74 5.18 -36.51 -17.86
C VAL A 74 4.62 -37.44 -16.79
N ARG A 75 5.48 -37.88 -15.87
CA ARG A 75 5.12 -38.66 -14.68
C ARG A 75 5.68 -37.93 -13.46
N PRO A 76 4.83 -37.21 -12.71
CA PRO A 76 5.28 -36.44 -11.57
C PRO A 76 5.72 -37.39 -10.45
N VAL A 77 6.79 -37.01 -9.75
CA VAL A 77 7.27 -37.73 -8.56
C VAL A 77 6.40 -37.30 -7.38
N ASP A 78 6.22 -38.20 -6.41
CA ASP A 78 5.57 -37.88 -5.14
C ASP A 78 6.17 -36.59 -4.53
N TYR A 79 5.28 -35.67 -4.17
CA TYR A 79 5.66 -34.33 -3.72
C TYR A 79 6.52 -34.33 -2.46
N HIS A 80 6.43 -35.36 -1.61
CA HIS A 80 7.27 -35.50 -0.42
C HIS A 80 8.76 -35.64 -0.74
N ASN A 81 9.09 -36.12 -1.95
CA ASN A 81 10.45 -36.34 -2.40
C ASN A 81 11.00 -35.19 -3.26
N LEU A 82 10.26 -34.09 -3.36
CA LEU A 82 10.72 -32.90 -4.08
C LEU A 82 11.80 -32.16 -3.29
N ASP A 83 12.69 -31.50 -4.01
CA ASP A 83 13.70 -30.64 -3.41
C ASP A 83 13.08 -29.29 -3.02
N PHE A 84 12.68 -29.18 -1.75
CA PHE A 84 12.13 -27.96 -1.18
C PHE A 84 13.25 -26.94 -0.96
N SER A 85 13.38 -25.98 -1.87
CA SER A 85 14.35 -24.88 -1.75
C SER A 85 13.66 -23.52 -1.66
N GLY A 86 14.17 -22.65 -0.79
CA GLY A 86 13.73 -21.27 -0.66
C GLY A 86 12.46 -21.08 0.19
N ARG A 87 11.39 -20.55 -0.42
CA ARG A 87 10.16 -20.10 0.31
C ARG A 87 9.11 -21.19 0.52
N VAL A 88 9.17 -22.27 -0.26
CA VAL A 88 8.19 -23.35 -0.21
C VAL A 88 8.72 -24.44 0.70
N THR A 89 8.15 -24.57 1.89
CA THR A 89 8.37 -25.71 2.77
C THR A 89 7.28 -26.75 2.56
N LEU A 90 7.52 -27.99 2.99
CA LEU A 90 6.54 -29.07 2.93
C LEU A 90 5.24 -28.69 3.65
N GLU A 91 5.33 -28.16 4.86
CA GLU A 91 4.16 -27.68 5.64
C GLU A 91 3.34 -26.62 4.87
N ARG A 92 4.03 -25.64 4.27
CA ARG A 92 3.40 -24.58 3.46
C ARG A 92 2.69 -25.13 2.22
N LEU A 93 3.26 -26.16 1.61
CA LEU A 93 2.70 -26.84 0.45
C LEU A 93 1.46 -27.64 0.85
N GLU A 94 1.54 -28.44 1.91
CA GLU A 94 0.42 -29.23 2.44
C GLU A 94 -0.75 -28.32 2.84
N ASP A 95 -0.47 -27.20 3.48
CA ASP A 95 -1.49 -26.19 3.83
C ASP A 95 -2.19 -25.62 2.60
N MET A 96 -1.48 -25.47 1.49
CA MET A 96 -2.06 -25.03 0.22
C MET A 96 -2.89 -26.14 -0.41
N LEU A 97 -2.38 -27.38 -0.45
CA LEU A 97 -3.09 -28.53 -1.01
C LEU A 97 -4.36 -28.87 -0.23
N ARG A 98 -4.34 -28.74 1.10
CA ARG A 98 -5.51 -28.95 1.98
C ARG A 98 -6.69 -28.03 1.68
N LYS A 99 -6.44 -26.86 1.09
CA LYS A 99 -7.50 -25.92 0.67
C LYS A 99 -8.23 -26.38 -0.59
N ILE A 100 -7.66 -27.33 -1.33
CA ILE A 100 -8.27 -27.90 -2.52
C ILE A 100 -9.32 -28.93 -2.08
N PRO A 101 -10.58 -28.85 -2.57
CA PRO A 101 -11.61 -29.80 -2.18
C PRO A 101 -11.23 -31.23 -2.57
N LEU A 102 -11.56 -32.19 -1.69
CA LEU A 102 -11.31 -33.61 -1.91
C LEU A 102 -11.99 -34.10 -3.20
N GLY A 103 -11.29 -34.90 -3.99
CA GLY A 103 -11.79 -35.43 -5.27
C GLY A 103 -11.69 -34.48 -6.46
N THR A 104 -11.19 -33.25 -6.27
CA THR A 104 -10.96 -32.30 -7.38
C THR A 104 -9.75 -32.68 -8.22
N LEU A 105 -8.71 -33.17 -7.55
CA LEU A 105 -7.45 -33.56 -8.18
C LEU A 105 -7.18 -35.04 -7.95
N THR A 106 -6.66 -35.69 -8.97
CA THR A 106 -6.01 -37.00 -8.84
C THR A 106 -4.67 -36.87 -8.11
N GLU A 107 -4.12 -37.98 -7.67
CA GLU A 107 -2.82 -38.01 -6.99
C GLU A 107 -1.70 -37.49 -7.92
N ASP A 108 -1.72 -37.90 -9.19
CA ASP A 108 -0.78 -37.43 -10.21
C ASP A 108 -0.90 -35.92 -10.46
N GLU A 109 -2.13 -35.39 -10.55
CA GLU A 109 -2.34 -33.94 -10.70
C GLU A 109 -1.88 -33.16 -9.47
N THR A 110 -2.07 -33.72 -8.28
CA THR A 110 -1.60 -33.13 -7.01
C THR A 110 -0.07 -33.06 -7.00
N ASN A 111 0.60 -34.16 -7.37
CA ASN A 111 2.06 -34.21 -7.50
C ASN A 111 2.58 -33.22 -8.57
N LEU A 112 1.86 -33.07 -9.68
CA LEU A 112 2.22 -32.13 -10.74
C LEU A 112 2.09 -30.67 -10.27
N ILE A 113 1.02 -30.32 -9.56
CA ILE A 113 0.83 -28.97 -9.01
C ILE A 113 1.90 -28.67 -7.98
N ALA A 114 2.20 -29.62 -7.09
CA ALA A 114 3.28 -29.49 -6.13
C ALA A 114 4.63 -29.22 -6.81
N PHE A 115 4.96 -29.97 -7.87
CA PHE A 115 6.16 -29.74 -8.67
C PHE A 115 6.22 -28.32 -9.24
N ILE A 116 5.10 -27.81 -9.79
CA ILE A 116 5.03 -26.45 -10.33
C ILE A 116 5.24 -25.41 -9.23
N VAL A 117 4.60 -25.59 -8.08
CA VAL A 117 4.65 -24.66 -6.95
C VAL A 117 6.06 -24.56 -6.39
N VAL A 118 6.74 -25.70 -6.20
CA VAL A 118 8.13 -25.73 -5.74
C VAL A 118 9.05 -25.03 -6.76
N ASN A 119 8.94 -25.35 -8.05
CA ASN A 119 9.75 -24.71 -9.11
C ASN A 119 9.47 -23.21 -9.26
N ARG A 120 8.25 -22.76 -8.98
CA ARG A 120 7.83 -21.36 -9.07
C ARG A 120 7.62 -20.74 -7.70
N GLY A 121 8.33 -21.21 -6.67
CA GLY A 121 8.10 -20.81 -5.28
C GLY A 121 8.16 -19.30 -5.01
N LYS A 122 8.92 -18.55 -5.81
CA LYS A 122 8.99 -17.07 -5.71
C LYS A 122 7.72 -16.34 -6.16
N ALA A 123 6.84 -17.00 -6.92
CA ALA A 123 5.58 -16.42 -7.39
C ALA A 123 4.52 -16.34 -6.29
N PHE A 124 4.67 -17.13 -5.23
CA PHE A 124 3.76 -17.18 -4.10
C PHE A 124 4.33 -16.41 -2.91
N ALA A 125 3.44 -15.82 -2.13
CA ALA A 125 3.76 -15.13 -0.88
C ALA A 125 2.95 -15.75 0.26
N TRP A 126 3.65 -16.26 1.29
CA TRP A 126 3.00 -16.81 2.49
C TRP A 126 2.85 -15.78 3.60
N ASN A 127 3.66 -14.73 3.58
CA ASN A 127 3.57 -13.59 4.48
C ASN A 127 3.67 -12.27 3.70
N TRP A 128 3.40 -11.16 4.38
CA TRP A 128 3.46 -9.83 3.78
C TRP A 128 4.87 -9.42 3.33
N ALA A 129 5.91 -9.90 4.00
CA ALA A 129 7.30 -9.61 3.63
C ALA A 129 7.71 -10.28 2.29
N GLU A 130 7.07 -11.38 1.93
CA GLU A 130 7.32 -12.13 0.69
C GLU A 130 6.53 -11.60 -0.52
N LYS A 131 5.67 -10.58 -0.33
CA LYS A 131 4.83 -10.01 -1.38
C LYS A 131 5.66 -9.56 -2.59
N GLY A 132 5.08 -9.66 -3.77
CA GLY A 132 5.70 -9.13 -4.99
C GLY A 132 5.74 -7.60 -4.97
N PHE A 133 6.79 -7.04 -5.55
CA PHE A 133 6.89 -5.62 -5.90
C PHE A 133 7.10 -5.50 -7.40
N PHE A 134 6.60 -4.42 -7.99
CA PHE A 134 6.93 -4.09 -9.37
C PHE A 134 8.41 -3.71 -9.46
N SER A 135 9.15 -4.31 -10.38
CA SER A 135 10.53 -3.88 -10.62
C SER A 135 10.53 -2.51 -11.28
N ARG A 136 11.36 -1.61 -10.74
CA ARG A 136 11.65 -0.29 -11.31
C ARG A 136 12.22 -0.37 -12.73
N ASP A 137 12.74 -1.53 -13.12
CA ASP A 137 13.22 -1.76 -14.48
C ASP A 137 12.10 -1.66 -15.51
N TYR A 138 10.90 -2.14 -15.17
CA TYR A 138 9.73 -2.19 -16.05
C TYR A 138 8.68 -1.14 -15.72
N TYR A 139 8.54 -0.82 -14.43
CA TYR A 139 7.56 0.12 -13.89
C TYR A 139 8.30 1.25 -13.17
N PRO A 140 8.59 2.38 -13.84
CA PRO A 140 9.21 3.52 -13.18
C PRO A 140 8.31 4.05 -12.05
N ASP A 141 8.93 4.71 -11.07
CA ASP A 141 8.20 5.35 -9.97
C ASP A 141 7.19 6.36 -10.53
N TYR A 142 6.01 6.42 -9.93
CA TYR A 142 4.92 7.24 -10.46
C TYR A 142 5.16 8.72 -10.16
N GLU A 143 5.23 9.55 -11.21
CA GLU A 143 5.33 11.00 -11.07
C GLU A 143 3.94 11.64 -10.99
N ILE A 144 3.61 12.27 -9.85
CA ILE A 144 2.34 12.99 -9.70
C ILE A 144 2.54 14.41 -10.25
N PRO A 145 1.88 14.78 -11.37
CA PRO A 145 2.03 16.12 -11.91
C PRO A 145 1.34 17.11 -10.99
N THR A 146 2.11 18.08 -10.51
CA THR A 146 1.60 19.14 -9.65
C THR A 146 1.48 20.43 -10.45
N ILE A 147 0.41 21.16 -10.19
CA ILE A 147 0.29 22.56 -10.62
C ILE A 147 0.86 23.41 -9.48
N GLU A 148 1.42 24.57 -9.77
CA GLU A 148 1.85 25.50 -8.74
C GLU A 148 0.70 25.76 -7.75
N HIS A 149 0.89 25.33 -6.51
CA HIS A 149 -0.09 25.47 -5.43
C HIS A 149 0.64 25.71 -4.12
N ILE A 150 -0.05 26.34 -3.18
CA ILE A 150 0.44 26.48 -1.82
C ILE A 150 0.14 25.16 -1.09
N PRO A 151 1.14 24.46 -0.54
CA PRO A 151 0.88 23.26 0.24
C PRO A 151 -0.02 23.62 1.43
N TRP A 152 -1.10 22.86 1.60
CA TRP A 152 -1.94 22.97 2.78
C TRP A 152 -1.61 21.87 3.77
N GLN A 153 -1.56 22.21 5.04
CA GLN A 153 -1.51 21.25 6.12
C GLN A 153 -2.77 21.40 6.96
N SER A 154 -3.50 20.29 7.13
CA SER A 154 -4.59 20.23 8.10
C SER A 154 -4.08 19.62 9.39
N ARG A 155 -4.61 20.08 10.53
CA ARG A 155 -4.37 19.40 11.80
C ARG A 155 -4.88 17.96 11.71
N PRO A 156 -4.09 16.95 12.12
CA PRO A 156 -4.56 15.57 12.18
C PRO A 156 -5.80 15.43 13.06
N ILE A 157 -6.72 14.56 12.66
CA ILE A 157 -7.92 14.24 13.46
C ILE A 157 -7.46 13.50 14.72
N PRO A 158 -7.87 13.92 15.93
CA PRO A 158 -7.49 13.24 17.16
C PRO A 158 -8.00 11.80 17.17
N ILE A 159 -7.10 10.85 17.45
CA ILE A 159 -7.44 9.43 17.58
C ILE A 159 -8.06 9.20 18.97
N PRO A 160 -9.26 8.60 19.07
CA PRO A 160 -9.85 8.23 20.36
C PRO A 160 -8.93 7.29 21.16
N LYS A 161 -8.78 7.53 22.46
CA LYS A 161 -7.91 6.72 23.34
C LYS A 161 -8.27 5.22 23.32
N ALA A 162 -9.55 4.90 23.16
CA ALA A 162 -10.02 3.51 23.13
C ALA A 162 -9.44 2.67 21.98
N ILE A 163 -9.14 3.30 20.82
CA ILE A 163 -8.61 2.61 19.63
C ILE A 163 -7.13 2.89 19.39
N LEU A 164 -6.48 3.65 20.26
CA LEU A 164 -5.10 4.09 20.04
C LEU A 164 -4.13 2.91 19.93
N GLY A 165 -4.33 1.86 20.74
CA GLY A 165 -3.53 0.63 20.68
C GLY A 165 -3.63 -0.04 19.31
N ASP A 166 -4.84 -0.24 18.81
CA ASP A 166 -5.12 -0.87 17.52
C ASP A 166 -4.54 -0.06 16.36
N VAL A 167 -4.63 1.28 16.42
CA VAL A 167 -4.04 2.14 15.39
C VAL A 167 -2.52 2.03 15.39
N ILE A 168 -1.87 2.00 16.57
CA ILE A 168 -0.43 1.84 16.68
C ILE A 168 0.01 0.47 16.13
N SER A 169 -0.71 -0.61 16.45
CA SER A 169 -0.37 -1.94 15.92
C SER A 169 -0.47 -1.97 14.40
N VAL A 170 -1.56 -1.42 13.84
CA VAL A 170 -1.73 -1.34 12.38
C VAL A 170 -0.60 -0.56 11.72
N ILE A 171 -0.17 0.58 12.30
CA ILE A 171 0.93 1.37 11.73
C ILE A 171 2.22 0.54 11.71
N LYS A 172 2.58 -0.10 12.83
CA LYS A 172 3.76 -0.96 12.93
C LYS A 172 3.72 -2.12 11.94
N ASP A 173 2.58 -2.80 11.82
CA ASP A 173 2.41 -3.91 10.86
C ASP A 173 2.62 -3.43 9.41
N ASN A 174 2.20 -2.20 9.09
CA ASN A 174 2.39 -1.64 7.75
C ASN A 174 3.84 -1.13 7.52
N GLU A 175 4.52 -0.64 8.56
CA GLU A 175 5.97 -0.33 8.53
C GLU A 175 6.78 -1.62 8.30
N GLU A 176 6.51 -2.68 9.07
CA GLU A 176 7.14 -3.99 8.89
C GLU A 176 6.86 -4.59 7.50
N ALA A 177 5.65 -4.37 6.97
CA ALA A 177 5.29 -4.77 5.61
C ALA A 177 5.89 -3.86 4.52
N GLY A 178 6.68 -2.84 4.88
CA GLY A 178 7.31 -1.89 3.96
C GLY A 178 6.32 -1.09 3.12
N ARG A 179 5.18 -0.71 3.70
CA ARG A 179 4.16 0.16 3.07
C ARG A 179 4.30 1.61 3.52
N PHE A 180 4.77 1.80 4.74
CA PHE A 180 5.12 3.09 5.32
C PHE A 180 6.62 3.14 5.54
N GLU A 181 7.18 4.34 5.49
CA GLU A 181 8.61 4.66 5.63
C GLU A 181 8.82 5.66 6.76
#